data_AF-A0A7J8XBD9-F1
#
_entry.id   AF-A0A7J8XBD9-F1
#
_cell.length_a   1.000
_cell.length_b   1.000
_cell.length_c   1.000
_cell.angle_alpha   90.00
_cell.angle_beta   90.00
_cell.angle_gamma   90.00
#
_symmetry.space_group_name_H-M   'P 1'
#
loop_
_entity.id
_entity.type
_entity.pdbx_description
1 polymer ?
#
loop_
_entity_poly.entity_id
_entity_poly.type
_entity_poly.pdbx_seq_one_letter_code
_entity_poly.pdbx_strand_id
1 'polypeptide(L)'
;LRTSVVDKNEDFKESSNALSSDLEERNKQYGFDCVRTGNCTDETATCSQISDYNVEDVNKQKFYDRNAVNGPEWTDLFVHEMTSAMNIDDAKARAAGILEAFERRVVANKRAAEEIEHASLKEHLRSLLDNNQILRRTVAIQHERNIEQEGKEREVQHLKLTLNQYIEQARTLEVCFFSTSASIKCQHTLNNYTLRLHLQRAQAQQSSSIKGQFPPDIY
;
A
#
# COMPACT_ATOMS: atom_id res chain seq x y z
N LEU A 1 -8.63 26.41 -18.00
CA LEU A 1 -7.60 25.73 -17.18
C LEU A 1 -8.16 25.02 -15.94
N ARG A 2 -9.32 25.42 -15.37
CA ARG A 2 -9.87 24.79 -14.15
C ARG A 2 -10.75 23.54 -14.38
N THR A 3 -11.21 23.32 -15.61
CA THR A 3 -12.09 22.20 -15.98
C THR A 3 -11.31 20.90 -16.26
N SER A 4 -10.09 20.99 -16.80
CA SER A 4 -9.28 19.82 -17.17
C SER A 4 -8.65 19.05 -15.98
N VAL A 5 -8.67 19.62 -14.77
CA VAL A 5 -8.13 18.97 -13.57
C VAL A 5 -9.20 18.15 -12.85
N VAL A 6 -10.47 18.53 -13.00
CA VAL A 6 -11.60 17.80 -12.39
C VAL A 6 -11.85 16.48 -13.13
N ASP A 7 -11.83 16.50 -14.48
CA ASP A 7 -12.01 15.28 -15.28
C ASP A 7 -10.92 14.23 -15.00
N LYS A 8 -9.67 14.66 -14.84
CA LYS A 8 -8.55 13.72 -14.54
C LYS A 8 -8.66 13.07 -13.16
N ASN A 9 -9.30 13.73 -12.21
CA ASN A 9 -9.48 13.19 -10.86
C ASN A 9 -10.62 12.17 -10.81
N GLU A 10 -11.68 12.36 -11.61
CA GLU A 10 -12.77 11.38 -11.71
C GLU A 10 -12.31 10.13 -12.48
N ASP A 11 -11.57 10.30 -13.58
CA ASP A 11 -10.99 9.17 -14.33
C ASP A 11 -10.05 8.30 -13.46
N PHE A 12 -9.24 8.94 -12.60
CA PHE A 12 -8.36 8.21 -11.69
C PHE A 12 -9.14 7.45 -10.60
N LYS A 13 -10.26 8.03 -10.14
CA LYS A 13 -11.11 7.45 -9.12
C LYS A 13 -11.91 6.26 -9.66
N GLU A 14 -12.46 6.36 -10.87
CA GLU A 14 -13.10 5.22 -11.54
C GLU A 14 -12.10 4.11 -11.86
N SER A 15 -10.89 4.45 -12.33
CA SER A 15 -9.83 3.47 -12.60
C SER A 15 -9.37 2.73 -11.32
N SER A 16 -9.32 3.42 -10.18
CA SER A 16 -8.97 2.80 -8.89
C SER A 16 -10.08 1.90 -8.35
N ASN A 17 -11.35 2.27 -8.56
CA ASN A 17 -12.49 1.47 -8.13
C ASN A 17 -12.62 0.18 -8.95
N ALA A 18 -12.37 0.25 -10.27
CA ALA A 18 -12.34 -0.92 -11.14
C ALA A 18 -11.23 -1.91 -10.72
N LEU A 19 -10.02 -1.41 -10.44
CA LEU A 19 -8.90 -2.23 -9.96
C LEU A 19 -9.14 -2.85 -8.58
N SER A 20 -9.87 -2.16 -7.69
CA SER A 20 -10.25 -2.69 -6.37
C SER A 20 -11.24 -3.85 -6.47
N SER A 21 -12.23 -3.74 -7.37
CA SER A 21 -13.18 -4.83 -7.64
C SER A 21 -12.49 -6.07 -8.20
N ASP A 22 -11.57 -5.89 -9.17
CA ASP A 22 -10.81 -6.99 -9.77
C ASP A 22 -9.86 -7.69 -8.77
N LEU A 23 -9.35 -6.95 -7.78
CA LEU A 23 -8.52 -7.51 -6.70
C LEU A 23 -9.33 -8.30 -5.69
N GLU A 24 -10.53 -7.84 -5.33
CA GLU A 24 -11.43 -8.58 -4.43
C GLU A 24 -11.94 -9.88 -5.07
N GLU A 25 -12.23 -9.87 -6.37
CA GLU A 25 -12.69 -11.06 -7.09
C GLU A 25 -11.58 -12.12 -7.22
N ARG A 26 -10.33 -11.70 -7.46
CA ARG A 26 -9.17 -12.63 -7.47
C ARG A 26 -8.81 -13.18 -6.09
N ASN A 27 -9.09 -12.46 -5.00
CA ASN A 27 -8.77 -12.92 -3.64
C ASN A 27 -9.80 -13.96 -3.13
N LYS A 28 -11.01 -14.00 -3.70
CA LYS A 28 -11.98 -15.09 -3.46
C LYS A 28 -11.62 -16.39 -4.17
N GLN A 29 -10.83 -16.33 -5.24
CA GLN A 29 -10.48 -17.50 -6.06
C GLN A 29 -9.27 -18.29 -5.54
N TYR A 30 -8.47 -17.72 -4.63
CA TYR A 30 -7.32 -18.37 -4.01
C TYR A 30 -7.44 -18.42 -2.48
N GLY A 31 -8.51 -19.06 -2.00
CA GLY A 31 -8.55 -19.57 -0.63
C GLY A 31 -7.59 -20.75 -0.49
N PHE A 32 -6.31 -20.48 -0.22
CA PHE A 32 -5.36 -21.49 0.22
C PHE A 32 -5.45 -21.63 1.74
N ASP A 33 -6.18 -22.64 2.18
CA ASP A 33 -6.26 -23.06 3.57
C ASP A 33 -4.88 -23.53 4.07
N CYS A 34 -4.25 -22.73 4.93
CA CYS A 34 -3.06 -23.15 5.67
C CYS A 34 -3.50 -23.86 6.96
N VAL A 35 -3.87 -25.14 6.86
CA VAL A 35 -3.97 -26.04 8.01
C VAL A 35 -3.43 -27.42 7.64
N ARG A 36 -2.37 -27.82 8.37
CA ARG A 36 -1.90 -29.18 8.63
C ARG A 36 -1.00 -29.87 7.57
N THR A 37 0.30 -29.77 7.83
CA THR A 37 1.26 -30.90 7.91
C THR A 37 2.38 -30.39 8.82
N GLY A 38 2.67 -30.99 9.98
CA GLY A 38 2.91 -32.42 10.19
C GLY A 38 4.38 -32.53 10.56
N ASN A 39 4.67 -32.39 11.86
CA ASN A 39 5.99 -32.59 12.44
C ASN A 39 6.41 -34.05 12.19
N CYS A 40 7.62 -34.28 11.67
CA CYS A 40 8.21 -35.62 11.59
C CYS A 40 9.66 -35.56 12.11
N THR A 41 9.79 -35.84 13.40
CA THR A 41 10.97 -36.45 14.02
C THR A 41 10.75 -37.96 14.00
N ASP A 42 11.66 -38.75 13.43
CA ASP A 42 12.20 -39.93 14.12
C ASP A 42 13.31 -40.65 13.33
N GLU A 43 14.06 -41.38 14.12
CA GLU A 43 15.34 -42.05 13.90
C GLU A 43 15.29 -43.35 13.07
N THR A 44 16.49 -43.83 12.72
CA THR A 44 16.92 -45.23 12.50
C THR A 44 16.46 -46.02 11.25
N ALA A 45 17.45 -46.40 10.41
CA ALA A 45 17.71 -47.80 10.00
C ALA A 45 18.98 -47.93 9.12
N THR A 46 20.05 -48.46 9.72
CA THR A 46 20.89 -49.60 9.28
C THR A 46 21.06 -49.89 7.77
N CYS A 47 22.30 -49.96 7.27
CA CYS A 47 23.09 -51.21 7.19
C CYS A 47 24.36 -51.06 6.33
N SER A 48 25.44 -51.62 6.86
CA SER A 48 26.75 -51.79 6.25
C SER A 48 26.74 -52.55 4.92
N GLN A 49 27.68 -52.22 4.04
CA GLN A 49 28.44 -53.18 3.25
C GLN A 49 29.68 -52.48 2.67
N ILE A 50 30.79 -52.58 3.40
CA ILE A 50 32.12 -52.40 2.83
C ILE A 50 32.34 -53.66 1.98
N SER A 51 32.10 -53.53 0.68
CA SER A 51 32.54 -54.53 -0.28
C SER A 51 34.06 -54.42 -0.41
N ASP A 52 34.76 -55.53 -0.22
CA ASP A 52 36.17 -55.69 -0.54
C ASP A 52 36.41 -55.37 -2.02
N TYR A 53 36.89 -54.17 -2.31
CA TYR A 53 37.40 -53.80 -3.63
C TYR A 53 38.91 -53.98 -3.64
N ASN A 54 39.38 -54.80 -4.58
CA ASN A 54 40.77 -55.14 -4.83
C ASN A 54 41.68 -53.90 -4.77
N VAL A 55 42.73 -53.97 -3.95
CA VAL A 55 43.75 -52.91 -3.75
C VAL A 55 44.46 -52.50 -5.05
N GLU A 56 44.38 -53.32 -6.10
CA GLU A 56 44.93 -53.05 -7.43
C GLU A 56 44.08 -52.07 -8.27
N ASP A 57 42.77 -51.98 -8.03
CA ASP A 57 41.86 -51.10 -8.78
C ASP A 57 41.83 -49.68 -8.21
N VAL A 58 42.03 -49.55 -6.88
CA VAL A 58 42.22 -48.29 -6.18
C VAL A 58 43.43 -47.51 -6.71
N ASN A 59 44.45 -48.21 -7.21
CA ASN A 59 45.68 -47.59 -7.69
C ASN A 59 45.56 -47.06 -9.13
N LYS A 60 44.75 -47.70 -9.98
CA LYS A 60 44.35 -47.11 -11.28
C LYS A 60 43.41 -45.93 -11.03
N GLN A 61 42.38 -46.09 -10.19
CA GLN A 61 41.37 -45.06 -9.89
C GLN A 61 41.99 -43.75 -9.34
N LYS A 62 43.08 -43.85 -8.58
CA LYS A 62 43.84 -42.71 -8.04
C LYS A 62 44.75 -41.99 -9.04
N PHE A 63 45.01 -42.56 -10.22
CA PHE A 63 45.92 -41.98 -11.21
C PHE A 63 45.23 -40.91 -12.07
N TYR A 64 43.95 -41.10 -12.41
CA TYR A 64 43.17 -40.18 -13.24
C TYR A 64 42.32 -39.15 -12.46
N ASP A 65 42.21 -39.30 -11.14
CA ASP A 65 41.53 -38.32 -10.27
C ASP A 65 42.45 -37.18 -9.80
N ARG A 66 43.79 -37.39 -9.82
CA ARG A 66 44.80 -36.45 -9.29
C ARG A 66 44.91 -35.13 -10.06
N ASN A 67 44.45 -35.07 -11.29
CA ASN A 67 44.86 -34.03 -12.22
C ASN A 67 43.72 -33.06 -12.50
N ALA A 68 43.50 -32.07 -11.63
CA ALA A 68 42.74 -30.87 -11.97
C ALA A 68 43.51 -30.10 -13.06
N VAL A 69 43.31 -30.50 -14.30
CA VAL A 69 44.17 -30.17 -15.43
C VAL A 69 43.32 -29.40 -16.43
N ASN A 70 43.80 -28.23 -16.83
CA ASN A 70 43.10 -27.30 -17.69
C ASN A 70 42.97 -27.85 -19.12
N GLY A 71 42.12 -27.22 -19.94
CA GLY A 71 41.85 -27.60 -21.33
C GLY A 71 43.07 -27.92 -22.22
N PRO A 72 44.23 -27.23 -22.10
CA PRO A 72 45.44 -27.57 -22.85
C PRO A 72 46.31 -28.65 -22.20
N GLU A 73 46.19 -28.86 -20.89
CA GLU A 73 47.09 -29.75 -20.14
C GLU A 73 46.62 -31.22 -20.20
N TRP A 74 45.32 -31.47 -20.43
CA TRP A 74 44.79 -32.84 -20.52
C TRP A 74 45.15 -33.49 -21.85
N THR A 75 45.29 -32.69 -22.91
CA THR A 75 45.76 -33.17 -24.21
C THR A 75 47.21 -33.62 -24.14
N ASP A 76 48.04 -32.90 -23.40
CA ASP A 76 49.45 -33.26 -23.20
C ASP A 76 49.58 -34.55 -22.38
N LEU A 77 48.77 -34.69 -21.32
CA LEU A 77 48.69 -35.93 -20.54
C LEU A 77 48.19 -37.11 -21.37
N PHE A 78 47.17 -36.89 -22.20
CA PHE A 78 46.61 -37.91 -23.09
C PHE A 78 47.64 -38.41 -24.09
N VAL A 79 48.35 -37.49 -24.76
CA VAL A 79 49.42 -37.82 -25.70
C VAL A 79 50.58 -38.51 -24.99
N HIS A 80 51.02 -38.01 -23.83
CA HIS A 80 52.08 -38.61 -23.04
C HIS A 80 51.79 -40.05 -22.64
N GLU A 81 50.59 -40.31 -22.14
CA GLU A 81 50.16 -41.64 -21.68
C GLU A 81 50.07 -42.64 -22.84
N MET A 82 49.61 -42.20 -24.02
CA MET A 82 49.58 -43.04 -25.23
C MET A 82 50.98 -43.30 -25.81
N THR A 83 51.86 -42.29 -25.84
CA THR A 83 53.25 -42.47 -26.33
C THR A 83 54.09 -43.39 -25.45
N SER A 84 53.66 -43.60 -24.20
CA SER A 84 54.29 -44.50 -23.23
C SER A 84 53.73 -45.92 -23.28
N ALA A 85 52.75 -46.20 -24.14
CA ALA A 85 52.10 -47.49 -24.24
C ALA A 85 53.00 -48.57 -24.87
N MET A 86 52.91 -49.80 -24.36
CA MET A 86 53.76 -50.90 -24.83
C MET A 86 53.30 -51.52 -26.15
N ASN A 87 52.00 -51.40 -26.47
CA ASN A 87 51.39 -51.87 -27.71
C ASN A 87 50.08 -51.12 -27.97
N ILE A 88 49.46 -51.39 -29.12
CA ILE A 88 48.23 -50.70 -29.55
C ILE A 88 47.05 -50.96 -28.60
N ASP A 89 46.95 -52.16 -28.01
CA ASP A 89 45.84 -52.49 -27.12
C ASP A 89 45.99 -51.83 -25.74
N ASP A 90 47.21 -51.71 -25.24
CA ASP A 90 47.55 -50.92 -24.05
C ASP A 90 47.26 -49.42 -24.28
N ALA A 91 47.62 -48.89 -25.46
CA ALA A 91 47.30 -47.51 -25.83
C ALA A 91 45.78 -47.26 -25.87
N LYS A 92 44.99 -48.20 -26.42
CA LYS A 92 43.52 -48.12 -26.43
C LYS A 92 42.92 -48.16 -25.03
N ALA A 93 43.43 -49.04 -24.17
CA ALA A 93 42.97 -49.16 -22.78
C ALA A 93 43.24 -47.87 -21.99
N ARG A 94 44.44 -47.28 -22.15
CA ARG A 94 44.80 -45.99 -21.55
C ARG A 94 43.94 -44.85 -22.09
N ALA A 95 43.75 -44.77 -23.40
CA ALA A 95 42.90 -43.75 -24.03
C ALA A 95 41.44 -43.83 -23.54
N ALA A 96 40.88 -45.04 -23.44
CA ALA A 96 39.54 -45.25 -22.90
C ALA A 96 39.40 -44.73 -21.46
N GLY A 97 40.36 -45.06 -20.58
CA GLY A 97 40.33 -44.61 -19.18
C GLY A 97 40.42 -43.09 -19.04
N ILE A 98 41.26 -42.42 -19.82
CA ILE A 98 41.37 -40.95 -19.78
C ILE A 98 40.11 -40.28 -20.32
N LEU A 99 39.54 -40.80 -21.42
CA LEU A 99 38.30 -40.25 -21.99
C LEU A 99 37.09 -40.47 -21.07
N GLU A 100 37.02 -41.61 -20.39
CA GLU A 100 35.96 -41.88 -19.41
C GLU A 100 36.08 -40.94 -18.19
N ALA A 101 37.30 -40.68 -17.71
CA ALA A 101 37.55 -39.71 -16.65
C ALA A 101 37.20 -38.27 -17.10
N PHE A 102 37.49 -37.92 -18.35
CA PHE A 102 37.12 -36.65 -18.94
C PHE A 102 35.61 -36.49 -19.06
N GLU A 103 34.89 -37.49 -19.56
CA GLU A 103 33.42 -37.49 -19.66
C GLU A 103 32.78 -37.29 -18.28
N ARG A 104 33.24 -38.04 -17.27
CA ARG A 104 32.76 -37.90 -15.88
C ARG A 104 32.94 -36.46 -15.37
N ARG A 105 34.06 -35.81 -15.69
CA ARG A 105 34.32 -34.41 -15.32
C ARG A 105 33.42 -33.44 -16.06
N VAL A 106 33.23 -33.60 -17.36
CA VAL A 106 32.34 -32.74 -18.15
C VAL A 106 30.92 -32.81 -17.61
N VAL A 107 30.42 -34.01 -17.31
CA VAL A 107 29.10 -34.22 -16.71
C VAL A 107 29.02 -33.59 -15.32
N ALA A 108 30.02 -33.78 -14.47
CA ALA A 108 30.05 -33.18 -13.13
C ALA A 108 30.08 -31.65 -13.18
N ASN A 109 30.89 -31.06 -14.07
CA ASN A 109 30.99 -29.62 -14.24
C ASN A 109 29.66 -29.02 -14.76
N LYS A 110 29.02 -29.69 -15.72
CA LYS A 110 27.69 -29.29 -16.19
C LYS A 110 26.67 -29.31 -15.06
N ARG A 111 26.62 -30.39 -14.26
CA ARG A 111 25.72 -30.47 -13.10
C ARG A 111 26.00 -29.39 -12.07
N ALA A 112 27.28 -29.14 -11.75
CA ALA A 112 27.66 -28.08 -10.82
C ALA A 112 27.23 -26.70 -11.32
N ALA A 113 27.37 -26.42 -12.63
CA ALA A 113 26.89 -25.17 -13.22
C ALA A 113 25.35 -25.05 -13.12
N GLU A 114 24.61 -26.11 -13.47
CA GLU A 114 23.15 -26.16 -13.34
C GLU A 114 22.68 -25.99 -11.89
N GLU A 115 23.38 -26.59 -10.92
CA GLU A 115 23.10 -26.46 -9.49
C GLU A 115 23.30 -25.02 -8.99
N ILE A 116 24.38 -24.36 -9.43
CA ILE A 116 24.65 -22.95 -9.10
C ILE A 116 23.55 -22.05 -9.68
N GLU A 117 23.19 -22.25 -10.95
CA GLU A 117 22.11 -21.49 -11.60
C GLU A 117 20.77 -21.71 -10.90
N HIS A 118 20.44 -22.97 -10.58
CA HIS A 118 19.21 -23.32 -9.87
C HIS A 118 19.17 -22.71 -8.46
N ALA A 119 20.29 -22.72 -7.73
CA ALA A 119 20.40 -22.08 -6.43
C ALA A 119 20.19 -20.56 -6.53
N SER A 120 20.83 -19.90 -7.49
CA SER A 120 20.67 -18.47 -7.75
C SER A 120 19.23 -18.11 -8.11
N LEU A 121 18.59 -18.89 -8.98
CA LEU A 121 17.20 -18.67 -9.37
C LEU A 121 16.23 -18.83 -8.19
N LYS A 122 16.47 -19.82 -7.34
CA LYS A 122 15.68 -20.06 -6.12
C LYS A 122 15.81 -18.91 -5.12
N GLU A 123 17.02 -18.37 -4.94
CA GLU A 123 17.25 -17.19 -4.11
C GLU A 123 16.53 -15.95 -4.67
N HIS A 124 16.62 -15.72 -5.99
CA HIS A 124 15.93 -14.60 -6.63
C HIS A 124 14.40 -14.70 -6.47
N LEU A 125 13.83 -15.90 -6.67
CA LEU A 125 12.41 -16.14 -6.46
C LEU A 125 11.98 -15.89 -5.01
N ARG A 126 12.79 -16.31 -4.04
CA ARG A 126 12.55 -16.04 -2.61
C ARG A 126 12.53 -14.53 -2.34
N SER A 127 13.51 -13.80 -2.86
CA SER A 127 13.56 -12.33 -2.71
C SER A 127 12.33 -11.65 -3.31
N LEU A 128 11.90 -12.06 -4.51
CA LEU A 128 10.68 -11.55 -5.14
C LEU A 128 9.43 -11.82 -4.30
N LEU A 129 9.33 -13.01 -3.70
CA LEU A 129 8.20 -13.37 -2.85
C LEU A 129 8.16 -12.54 -1.57
N ASP A 130 9.32 -12.33 -0.93
CA ASP A 130 9.45 -11.49 0.26
C ASP A 130 9.08 -10.03 -0.05
N ASN A 131 9.57 -9.50 -1.18
CA ASN A 131 9.22 -8.17 -1.67
C ASN A 131 7.72 -8.04 -1.97
N ASN A 132 7.10 -9.06 -2.57
CA ASN A 132 5.66 -9.05 -2.83
C ASN A 132 4.86 -9.08 -1.51
N GLN A 133 5.35 -9.80 -0.49
CA GLN A 133 4.74 -9.78 0.83
C GLN A 133 4.84 -8.40 1.49
N ILE A 134 5.99 -7.74 1.41
CA ILE A 134 6.16 -6.36 1.89
C ILE A 134 5.20 -5.43 1.16
N LEU A 135 5.14 -5.51 -0.17
CA LEU A 135 4.25 -4.68 -0.98
C LEU A 135 2.78 -4.88 -0.60
N ARG A 136 2.31 -6.13 -0.42
CA ARG A 136 0.95 -6.41 0.05
C ARG A 136 0.66 -5.77 1.41
N ARG A 137 1.59 -5.86 2.37
CA ARG A 137 1.44 -5.19 3.67
C ARG A 137 1.36 -3.67 3.53
N THR A 138 2.24 -3.08 2.72
CA THR A 138 2.24 -1.63 2.47
C THR A 138 0.93 -1.17 1.84
N VAL A 139 0.42 -1.90 0.85
CA VAL A 139 -0.85 -1.60 0.19
C VAL A 139 -2.02 -1.71 1.16
N ALA A 140 -2.07 -2.75 2.00
CA ALA A 140 -3.12 -2.90 3.01
C ALA A 140 -3.13 -1.73 4.01
N ILE A 141 -1.96 -1.33 4.52
CA ILE A 141 -1.83 -0.19 5.44
C ILE A 141 -2.26 1.11 4.73
N GLN A 142 -1.89 1.29 3.47
CA GLN A 142 -2.26 2.48 2.71
C GLN A 142 -3.77 2.55 2.46
N HIS A 143 -4.40 1.41 2.19
CA HIS A 143 -5.84 1.31 2.01
C HIS A 143 -6.59 1.66 3.31
N GLU A 144 -6.16 1.11 4.46
CA GLU A 144 -6.74 1.43 5.76
C GLU A 144 -6.66 2.94 6.09
N ARG A 145 -5.50 3.55 5.86
CA ARG A 145 -5.33 5.01 6.02
C ARG A 145 -6.23 5.82 5.09
N ASN A 146 -6.40 5.36 3.86
CA ASN A 146 -7.28 6.03 2.90
C ASN A 146 -8.74 6.00 3.38
N ILE A 147 -9.21 4.86 3.89
CA ILE A 147 -10.56 4.76 4.47
C ILE A 147 -10.72 5.71 5.67
N GLU A 148 -9.72 5.79 6.56
CA GLU A 148 -9.75 6.72 7.69
C GLU A 148 -9.80 8.18 7.22
N GLN A 149 -9.00 8.52 6.20
CA GLN A 149 -8.98 9.85 5.57
C GLN A 149 -10.35 10.22 4.98
N GLU A 150 -10.97 9.30 4.22
CA GLU A 150 -12.31 9.47 3.65
C GLU A 150 -13.39 9.65 4.73
N GLY A 151 -13.24 8.96 5.88
CA GLY A 151 -14.08 9.15 7.06
C GLY A 151 -13.97 10.57 7.62
N LYS A 152 -12.75 11.05 7.86
CA LYS A 152 -12.48 12.42 8.34
C LYS A 152 -12.97 13.48 7.36
N GLU A 153 -12.83 13.26 6.05
CA GLU A 153 -13.31 14.17 5.03
C GLU A 153 -14.84 14.32 5.06
N ARG A 154 -15.57 13.21 5.22
CA ARG A 154 -17.03 13.24 5.40
C ARG A 154 -17.44 13.98 6.67
N GLU A 155 -16.74 13.75 7.78
CA GLU A 155 -17.00 14.47 9.03
C GLU A 155 -16.77 15.97 8.89
N VAL A 156 -15.65 16.38 8.27
CA VAL A 156 -15.35 17.80 8.00
C VAL A 156 -16.43 18.43 7.11
N GLN A 157 -16.89 17.72 6.08
CA GLN A 157 -18.00 18.20 5.25
C GLN A 157 -19.29 18.37 6.06
N HIS A 158 -19.62 17.40 6.90
CA HIS A 158 -20.79 17.49 7.78
C HIS A 158 -20.69 18.68 8.75
N LEU A 159 -19.55 18.86 9.42
CA LEU A 159 -19.31 19.99 10.33
C LEU A 159 -19.42 21.35 9.62
N LYS A 160 -18.92 21.46 8.38
CA LYS A 160 -19.09 22.69 7.57
C LYS A 160 -20.56 23.01 7.32
N LEU A 161 -21.38 22.00 6.97
CA LEU A 161 -22.82 22.19 6.77
C LEU A 161 -23.51 22.66 8.04
N THR A 162 -23.23 22.02 9.18
CA THR A 162 -23.79 22.38 10.48
C THR A 162 -23.35 23.78 10.93
N LEU A 163 -22.08 24.15 10.73
CA LEU A 163 -21.59 25.49 11.01
C LEU A 163 -22.32 26.54 10.16
N ASN A 164 -22.51 26.29 8.86
CA ASN A 164 -23.26 27.19 7.98
C ASN A 164 -24.71 27.33 8.45
N GLN A 165 -25.34 26.25 8.90
CA GLN A 165 -26.68 26.30 9.47
C GLN A 165 -26.74 27.23 10.70
N TYR A 166 -25.78 27.12 11.63
CA TYR A 166 -25.73 27.99 12.80
C TYR A 166 -25.46 29.46 12.44
N ILE A 167 -24.60 29.72 11.45
CA ILE A 167 -24.36 31.07 10.94
C ILE A 167 -25.65 31.69 10.38
N GLU A 168 -26.44 30.93 9.61
CA GLU A 168 -27.72 31.43 9.06
C GLU A 168 -28.78 31.64 10.13
N GLN A 169 -28.81 30.79 11.17
CA GLN A 169 -29.69 31.00 12.33
C GLN A 169 -29.35 32.31 13.06
N ALA A 170 -28.05 32.57 13.30
CA ALA A 170 -27.60 33.80 13.93
C ALA A 170 -27.98 35.03 13.09
N ARG A 171 -27.75 35.01 11.76
CA ARG A 171 -28.17 36.07 10.84
C ARG A 171 -29.67 36.32 10.89
N THR A 172 -30.49 35.27 10.91
CA THR A 172 -31.95 35.39 10.98
C THR A 172 -32.39 36.08 12.27
N LEU A 173 -31.80 35.70 13.41
CA LEU A 173 -32.07 36.33 14.70
C LEU A 173 -31.65 37.79 14.73
N GLU A 174 -30.47 38.11 14.19
CA GLU A 174 -30.00 39.50 14.06
C GLU A 174 -30.99 40.34 13.24
N VAL A 175 -31.40 39.86 12.06
CA VAL A 175 -32.39 40.55 11.21
C VAL A 175 -33.72 40.75 11.94
N CYS A 176 -34.21 39.73 12.64
CA CYS A 176 -35.44 39.84 13.44
C CYS A 176 -35.31 40.88 14.56
N PHE A 177 -34.17 40.92 15.24
CA PHE A 177 -33.90 41.91 16.28
C PHE A 177 -33.86 43.33 15.73
N PHE A 178 -33.18 43.57 14.59
CA PHE A 178 -33.15 44.89 13.96
C PHE A 178 -34.55 45.32 13.49
N SER A 179 -35.33 44.41 12.91
CA SER A 179 -36.70 44.68 12.45
C SER A 179 -37.64 45.04 13.61
N THR A 180 -37.61 44.27 14.69
CA THR A 180 -38.43 44.55 15.89
C THR A 180 -38.01 45.85 16.55
N SER A 181 -36.71 46.13 16.66
CA SER A 181 -36.18 47.40 17.17
C SER A 181 -36.66 48.60 16.32
N ALA A 182 -36.59 48.50 14.98
CA ALA A 182 -37.07 49.53 14.08
C ALA A 182 -38.58 49.76 14.23
N SER A 183 -39.37 48.69 14.29
CA SER A 183 -40.82 48.75 14.49
C SER A 183 -41.19 49.46 15.82
N ILE A 184 -40.52 49.10 16.91
CA ILE A 184 -40.72 49.75 18.23
C ILE A 184 -40.39 51.25 18.17
N LYS A 185 -39.27 51.62 17.52
CA LYS A 185 -38.89 53.04 17.35
C LYS A 185 -39.94 53.80 16.53
N CYS A 186 -40.43 53.23 15.43
CA CYS A 186 -41.48 53.83 14.61
C CYS A 186 -42.79 54.03 15.40
N GLN A 187 -43.22 53.01 16.16
CA GLN A 187 -44.42 53.11 16.99
C GLN A 187 -44.29 54.21 18.05
N HIS A 188 -43.13 54.30 18.72
CA HIS A 188 -42.88 55.35 19.70
C HIS A 188 -42.93 56.74 19.07
N THR A 189 -42.30 56.93 17.90
CA THR A 189 -42.34 58.19 17.16
C THR A 189 -43.76 58.58 16.74
N LEU A 190 -44.56 57.63 16.26
CA LEU A 190 -45.97 57.86 15.90
C LEU A 190 -46.82 58.25 17.12
N ASN A 191 -46.65 57.55 18.25
CA ASN A 191 -47.37 57.86 19.49
C ASN A 191 -47.01 59.26 20.00
N ASN A 192 -45.72 59.60 20.05
CA ASN A 192 -45.26 60.93 20.48
C ASN A 192 -45.77 62.04 19.56
N TYR A 193 -45.73 61.82 18.24
CA TYR A 193 -46.26 62.77 17.25
C TYR A 193 -47.77 63.00 17.44
N THR A 194 -48.53 61.92 17.61
CA THR A 194 -49.99 61.98 17.83
C THR A 194 -50.32 62.75 19.11
N LEU A 195 -49.62 62.47 20.22
CA LEU A 195 -49.78 63.19 21.48
C LEU A 195 -49.49 64.69 21.32
N ARG A 196 -48.39 65.04 20.64
CA ARG A 196 -48.02 66.44 20.38
C ARG A 196 -49.11 67.19 19.60
N LEU A 197 -49.70 66.56 18.58
CA LEU A 197 -50.81 67.13 17.82
C LEU A 197 -52.05 67.35 18.70
N HIS A 198 -52.41 66.38 19.55
CA HIS A 198 -53.54 66.53 20.47
C HIS A 198 -53.33 67.66 21.47
N LEU A 199 -52.14 67.77 22.06
CA LEU A 199 -51.78 68.85 22.97
C LEU A 199 -51.88 70.22 22.28
N GLN A 200 -51.35 70.35 21.06
CA GLN A 200 -51.41 71.59 20.30
C GLN A 200 -52.85 72.00 19.99
N ARG A 201 -53.72 71.05 19.62
CA ARG A 201 -55.15 71.31 19.41
C ARG A 201 -55.86 71.72 20.71
N ALA A 202 -55.59 71.04 21.82
CA ALA A 202 -56.17 71.37 23.12
C ALA A 202 -55.76 72.78 23.59
N GLN A 203 -54.48 73.15 23.40
CA GLN A 203 -53.99 74.50 23.69
C GLN A 203 -54.66 75.56 22.81
N ALA A 204 -54.84 75.29 21.51
CA ALA A 204 -55.57 76.19 20.62
C ALA A 204 -57.03 76.40 21.08
N GLN A 205 -57.72 75.33 21.49
CA GLN A 205 -59.10 75.44 22.03
C GLN A 205 -59.15 76.21 23.36
N GLN A 206 -58.18 76.04 24.26
CA GLN A 206 -58.10 76.82 25.49
C GLN A 206 -57.74 78.29 25.25
N SER A 207 -56.87 78.59 24.27
CA SER A 207 -56.59 79.98 23.87
C SER A 207 -57.79 80.69 23.24
N SER A 208 -58.78 79.94 22.71
CA SER A 208 -60.09 80.48 22.34
C SER A 208 -61.12 80.54 23.47
N SER A 209 -60.85 79.89 24.62
CA SER A 209 -61.77 79.81 25.78
C SER A 209 -61.30 80.59 27.01
N ILE A 210 -60.08 81.12 27.04
CA ILE A 210 -59.59 82.02 28.09
C ILE A 210 -60.07 83.44 27.79
N LYS A 211 -61.35 83.67 28.12
CA LYS A 211 -61.77 84.92 28.75
C LYS A 211 -62.10 84.58 30.20
N GLY A 212 -61.13 84.85 31.08
CA GLY A 212 -61.24 85.13 32.51
C GLY A 212 -62.11 84.23 33.38
N GLN A 213 -61.48 83.53 34.33
CA GLN A 213 -61.81 83.66 35.76
C GLN A 213 -60.74 82.86 36.54
N PHE A 214 -59.82 83.56 37.23
CA PHE A 214 -59.07 82.94 38.32
C PHE A 214 -59.94 83.00 39.59
N PRO A 215 -59.98 81.95 40.43
CA PRO A 215 -60.70 82.00 41.71
C PRO A 215 -60.00 82.97 42.67
N PRO A 216 -60.73 83.80 43.45
CA PRO A 216 -60.11 84.66 44.43
C PRO A 216 -59.61 83.86 45.63
N ASP A 217 -58.43 84.24 46.11
CA ASP A 217 -57.79 83.78 47.34
C ASP A 217 -58.63 84.22 48.55
N ILE A 218 -58.91 83.31 49.48
CA ILE A 218 -59.60 83.64 50.73
C ILE A 218 -58.79 83.07 51.89
N TYR A 219 -58.34 84.00 52.75
CA TYR A 219 -57.66 83.80 54.04
C TYR A 219 -58.48 83.00 55.04
#